data_AF-A0A527F9P4-F1
#
_entry.id   AF-A0A527F9P4-F1
#
_cell.length_a   1.000
_cell.length_b   1.000
_cell.length_c   1.000
_cell.angle_alpha   90.00
_cell.angle_beta   90.00
_cell.angle_gamma   90.00
#
_symmetry.space_group_name_H-M   'P 1'
#
loop_
_entity.id
_entity.type
_entity.pdbx_description
1 polymer ?
#
loop_
_entity_poly.entity_id
_entity_poly.type
_entity_poly.pdbx_seq_one_letter_code
_entity_poly.pdbx_strand_id
1 'polypeptide(L)' 'QDKRFTMAALNYKDRPENARRFLGDLGNPFQAIGVDEAGRAAIDWGVYGVPETFVIGKDGKIAYKH' A
#
# COMPACT_ATOMS: atom_id res chain seq x y z
N GLN A 1 -0.51 -15.96 -7.53
CA GLN A 1 -1.13 -15.09 -6.53
C GLN A 1 -2.30 -15.83 -5.89
N ASP A 2 -2.43 -15.74 -4.57
CA ASP A 2 -3.57 -16.30 -3.85
C ASP A 2 -4.82 -15.47 -4.14
N LYS A 3 -5.94 -16.11 -4.50
CA LYS A 3 -7.21 -15.44 -4.83
C LYS A 3 -8.09 -15.18 -3.61
N ARG A 4 -7.70 -15.66 -2.43
CA ARG A 4 -8.44 -15.48 -1.17
C ARG A 4 -8.32 -14.07 -0.63
N PHE A 5 -7.28 -13.33 -1.03
CA PHE A 5 -6.98 -12.00 -0.54
C PHE A 5 -6.65 -11.07 -1.70
N THR A 6 -7.07 -9.81 -1.56
CA THR A 6 -6.65 -8.72 -2.43
C THR A 6 -5.54 -7.96 -1.72
N MET A 7 -4.41 -7.81 -2.41
CA MET A 7 -3.31 -6.95 -1.97
C MET A 7 -3.33 -5.67 -2.78
N ALA A 8 -3.39 -4.54 -2.08
CA ALA A 8 -3.20 -3.21 -2.65
C ALA A 8 -2.05 -2.51 -1.92
N ALA A 9 -1.33 -1.63 -2.63
CA ALA A 9 -0.25 -0.83 -2.07
C ALA A 9 -0.59 0.66 -2.11
N LEU A 10 0.00 1.41 -1.18
CA LEU A 10 0.06 2.86 -1.21
C LEU A 10 1.54 3.26 -1.25
N ASN A 11 1.99 3.81 -2.36
CA ASN A 11 3.33 4.35 -2.51
C ASN A 11 3.40 5.72 -1.84
N TYR A 12 4.13 5.79 -0.72
CA TYR A 12 4.19 6.97 0.13
C TYR A 12 5.42 7.82 -0.18
N LYS A 13 5.19 9.10 -0.55
CA LYS A 13 6.24 10.11 -0.77
C LYS A 13 7.43 9.63 -1.60
N ASP A 14 7.19 8.75 -2.57
CA ASP A 14 8.23 8.23 -3.45
C ASP A 14 7.95 8.64 -4.89
N ARG A 15 9.02 8.70 -5.68
CA ARG A 15 8.94 9.08 -7.09
C ARG A 15 8.39 7.89 -7.89
N PRO A 16 7.45 8.10 -8.81
CA PRO A 16 6.88 7.02 -9.62
C PRO A 16 7.93 6.17 -10.35
N GLU A 17 9.04 6.78 -10.78
CA GLU A 17 10.16 6.07 -11.43
C GLU A 17 10.80 5.01 -10.50
N ASN A 18 11.03 5.37 -9.23
CA ASN A 18 11.64 4.48 -8.25
C ASN A 18 10.72 3.31 -7.94
N ALA A 19 9.43 3.60 -7.71
CA ALA A 19 8.42 2.59 -7.46
C ALA A 19 8.30 1.58 -8.60
N ARG A 20 8.28 2.06 -9.86
CA ARG A 20 8.25 1.19 -11.05
C ARG A 20 9.50 0.32 -11.15
N ARG A 21 10.68 0.88 -10.86
CA ARG A 21 11.93 0.12 -10.86
C ARG A 21 11.92 -0.97 -9.79
N PHE A 22 11.56 -0.62 -8.56
CA PHE A 22 11.46 -1.56 -7.44
C PHE A 22 10.53 -2.75 -7.77
N LEU A 23 9.34 -2.46 -8.30
CA LEU A 23 8.36 -3.48 -8.70
C LEU A 23 8.81 -4.28 -9.93
N GLY A 24 9.58 -3.66 -10.83
CA GLY A 24 10.19 -4.35 -11.97
C GLY A 24 11.27 -5.34 -11.54
N ASP A 25 12.11 -4.96 -10.58
CA ASP A 25 13.24 -5.76 -10.10
C ASP A 25 12.79 -6.91 -9.17
N LEU A 26 11.77 -6.69 -8.33
CA LEU A 26 11.33 -7.64 -7.30
C LEU A 26 9.99 -8.33 -7.61
N GLY A 27 9.30 -7.89 -8.65
CA GLY A 27 7.95 -8.34 -9.00
C GLY A 27 6.85 -7.55 -8.29
N ASN A 28 5.66 -7.54 -8.89
CA ASN A 28 4.49 -6.82 -8.38
C ASN A 28 3.42 -7.79 -7.83
N PRO A 29 3.26 -7.90 -6.50
CA PRO A 29 2.20 -8.71 -5.91
C PRO A 29 0.86 -7.97 -5.80
N PHE A 30 0.81 -6.67 -6.09
CA PHE A 30 -0.35 -5.83 -5.83
C PHE A 30 -1.30 -5.75 -7.03
N GLN A 31 -2.60 -5.79 -6.74
CA GLN A 31 -3.66 -5.63 -7.73
C GLN A 31 -3.94 -4.16 -8.05
N ALA A 32 -3.68 -3.27 -7.10
CA ALA A 32 -3.79 -1.83 -7.25
C ALA A 32 -2.69 -1.13 -6.45
N ILE A 33 -2.18 -0.03 -6.97
CA ILE A 33 -1.16 0.80 -6.31
C ILE A 33 -1.62 2.25 -6.36
N GLY A 34 -1.97 2.80 -5.20
CA GLY A 34 -2.18 4.24 -5.03
C GLY A 34 -0.85 4.96 -4.86
N VAL A 35 -0.77 6.23 -5.26
CA VAL A 35 0.40 7.09 -5.06
C VAL A 35 -0.01 8.26 -4.17
N ASP A 36 0.71 8.44 -3.07
CA ASP A 36 0.53 9.53 -2.11
C ASP A 36 1.82 10.37 -2.02
N GLU A 37 2.05 11.20 -3.03
CA GLU A 37 3.23 12.07 -3.11
C GLU A 37 3.25 13.14 -2.01
N ALA A 38 2.06 13.64 -1.63
CA ALA A 38 1.92 14.67 -0.61
C ALA A 38 1.94 14.09 0.83
N GLY A 39 1.74 12.78 0.97
CA GLY A 39 1.66 12.10 2.26
C GLY A 39 0.39 12.40 3.05
N ARG A 40 -0.69 12.86 2.38
CA ARG A 40 -1.95 13.23 3.06
C ARG A 40 -2.79 12.00 3.36
N ALA A 41 -2.83 11.05 2.44
CA ALA A 41 -3.57 9.80 2.67
C ALA A 41 -2.97 9.02 3.84
N ALA A 42 -1.64 9.02 3.99
CA ALA A 42 -1.00 8.42 5.16
C ALA A 42 -1.50 9.00 6.50
N ILE A 43 -1.77 10.31 6.56
CA ILE A 43 -2.29 10.97 7.77
C ILE A 43 -3.71 10.47 8.08
N ASP A 44 -4.58 10.40 7.06
CA ASP A 44 -5.97 9.93 7.23
C ASP A 44 -6.04 8.47 7.69
N TRP A 45 -5.05 7.66 7.30
CA TRP A 45 -4.90 6.27 7.73
C TRP A 45 -4.19 6.11 9.09
N GLY A 46 -3.77 7.22 9.71
CA GLY A 46 -3.05 7.22 10.98
C GLY A 46 -1.66 6.59 10.89
N VAL A 47 -1.02 6.65 9.72
CA VAL A 47 0.33 6.12 9.46
C VAL A 47 1.36 7.07 10.07
N TYR A 48 2.27 6.52 10.87
CA TYR A 48 3.32 7.28 11.54
C TYR A 48 4.66 7.17 10.79
N GLY A 49 4.85 6.11 10.00
CA GLY A 49 6.04 5.88 9.17
C GLY A 49 5.82 4.71 8.19
N VAL A 50 6.82 4.40 7.37
CA VAL A 50 6.81 3.22 6.49
C VAL A 50 7.90 2.22 6.90
N PRO A 51 7.68 0.90 6.72
CA PRO A 51 6.47 0.25 6.22
C PRO A 51 5.38 0.10 7.31
N GLU A 52 4.10 0.16 6.91
CA GLU A 52 2.95 -0.22 7.74
C GLU A 52 2.02 -1.13 6.91
N THR A 53 1.36 -2.08 7.57
CA THR A 53 0.45 -3.04 6.93
C THR A 53 -0.91 -3.06 7.61
N PHE A 54 -1.97 -3.06 6.80
CA PHE A 54 -3.35 -3.09 7.26
C PHE A 54 -4.09 -4.32 6.72
N VAL A 55 -4.92 -4.93 7.56
CA VAL A 55 -5.90 -5.93 7.13
C VAL A 55 -7.27 -5.27 7.17
N ILE A 56 -7.96 -5.27 6.03
CA ILE A 56 -9.29 -4.69 5.88
C ILE A 56 -10.31 -5.83 5.85
N GLY A 57 -11.32 -5.75 6.72
CA GLY A 57 -12.44 -6.67 6.76
C GLY A 57 -13.37 -6.52 5.55
N LYS A 58 -14.25 -7.50 5.34
CA LYS A 58 -15.24 -7.44 4.24
C LYS A 58 -16.23 -6.29 4.38
N ASP A 59 -16.36 -5.72 5.57
CA ASP A 59 -17.17 -4.54 5.88
C ASP A 59 -16.45 -3.21 5.62
N GLY A 60 -15.22 -3.26 5.09
CA GLY A 60 -14.41 -2.09 4.76
C GLY A 60 -13.69 -1.47 5.96
N LYS A 61 -13.73 -2.09 7.14
CA LYS A 61 -13.06 -1.58 8.35
C LYS A 61 -11.67 -2.19 8.53
N ILE A 62 -10.78 -1.45 9.17
CA ILE A 62 -9.48 -1.98 9.58
C ILE A 62 -9.70 -3.02 10.68
N ALA A 63 -9.43 -4.28 10.35
CA ALA A 63 -9.47 -5.39 11.29
C ALA A 63 -8.13 -5.53 12.05
N TYR A 64 -7.02 -5.10 11.44
CA TYR A 64 -5.69 -5.18 12.04
C TYR A 64 -4.72 -4.16 11.42
N LYS A 65 -3.73 -3.72 12.22
CA LYS A 65 -2.64 -2.81 11.83
C LYS A 65 -1.31 -3.31 12.42
N HIS A 66 -0.24 -3.30 11.64
CA HIS A 66 1.16 -3.55 12.04
C HIS A 66 2.08 -2.45 11.53
#